data_AF-A0A540VQP6-F1
#
_entry.id   AF-A0A540VQP6-F1
#
_cell.length_a   1.000
_cell.length_b   1.000
_cell.length_c   1.000
_cell.angle_alpha   90.00
_cell.angle_beta   90.00
_cell.angle_gamma   90.00
#
_symmetry.space_group_name_H-M   'P 1'
#
loop_
_entity.id
_entity.type
_entity.pdbx_description
1 polymer ?
#
loop_
_entity_poly.entity_id
_entity_poly.type
_entity_poly.pdbx_seq_one_letter_code
_entity_poly.pdbx_strand_id
1 'polypeptide(L)'
;MTSSISDIVVVDTNVAIVANGRNGMSSDCVKRCAEHINLVSKTKTLAVDEAWEIVKEYMRHLKQEGQPGVGDAFLKWVLTNHANPKRCVKVVIRRCEARGDPVDYREFPDHEGLAGFDPSDKKFVAVSNARRDKPDILQGSDSKWLEWCKSLRECGVRVLFVCEDELREVAAGKAKGQ
;
A
#
# COMPACT_ATOMS: atom_id res chain seq x y z
N MET A 1 -15.13 -16.25 -0.03
CA MET A 1 -15.67 -15.12 0.76
C MET A 1 -14.74 -13.95 0.57
N THR A 2 -15.09 -12.98 -0.27
CA THR A 2 -14.31 -11.74 -0.41
C THR A 2 -14.44 -10.97 0.90
N SER A 3 -13.38 -10.97 1.71
CA SER A 3 -13.33 -10.18 2.93
C SER A 3 -13.48 -8.71 2.53
N SER A 4 -14.51 -8.01 3.02
CA SER A 4 -14.76 -6.63 2.62
C SER A 4 -13.63 -5.73 3.11
N ILE A 5 -13.10 -4.89 2.22
CA ILE A 5 -12.12 -3.87 2.60
C ILE A 5 -12.78 -2.79 3.47
N SER A 6 -12.03 -2.30 4.46
CA SER A 6 -12.41 -1.19 5.35
C SER A 6 -12.87 0.06 4.59
N ASP A 7 -13.59 0.96 5.26
CA ASP A 7 -14.09 2.20 4.64
C ASP A 7 -13.00 3.24 4.42
N ILE A 8 -11.98 3.21 5.28
CA ILE A 8 -10.73 3.94 5.13
C ILE A 8 -9.67 2.91 4.78
N VAL A 9 -8.87 3.18 3.76
CA VAL A 9 -7.85 2.25 3.28
C VAL A 9 -6.54 2.96 3.01
N VAL A 10 -5.45 2.24 3.16
CA VAL A 10 -4.12 2.63 2.67
C VAL A 10 -3.87 1.83 1.39
N VAL A 11 -3.30 2.46 0.37
CA VAL A 11 -3.00 1.78 -0.90
C VAL A 11 -1.50 1.82 -1.12
N ASP A 12 -0.86 0.67 -1.23
CA ASP A 12 0.55 0.62 -1.64
C ASP A 12 0.71 1.13 -3.09
N THR A 13 1.83 1.78 -3.38
CA THR A 13 2.14 2.29 -4.73
C THR A 13 2.09 1.17 -5.78
N ASN A 14 2.51 -0.04 -5.42
CA ASN A 14 2.57 -1.16 -6.35
C ASN A 14 1.20 -1.59 -6.88
N VAL A 15 0.10 -1.36 -6.15
CA VAL A 15 -1.26 -1.64 -6.63
C VAL A 15 -1.59 -0.78 -7.85
N ALA A 16 -1.27 0.52 -7.79
CA ALA A 16 -1.50 1.43 -8.90
C ALA A 16 -0.52 1.18 -10.06
N ILE A 17 0.74 0.80 -9.78
CA ILE A 17 1.69 0.43 -10.84
C ILE A 17 1.20 -0.81 -11.60
N VAL A 18 0.76 -1.84 -10.88
CA VAL A 18 0.25 -3.07 -11.49
C VAL A 18 -1.03 -2.81 -12.28
N ALA A 19 -1.92 -1.94 -11.80
CA ALA A 19 -3.12 -1.55 -12.54
C ALA A 19 -2.83 -0.85 -13.89
N ASN A 20 -1.61 -0.32 -14.08
CA ASN A 20 -1.14 0.19 -15.37
C ASN A 20 -0.53 -0.90 -16.27
N GLY A 21 -0.60 -2.18 -15.91
CA GLY A 21 0.05 -3.27 -16.65
C GLY A 21 1.57 -3.30 -16.51
N ARG A 22 2.11 -2.67 -15.47
CA ARG A 22 3.56 -2.62 -15.18
C ARG A 22 3.92 -3.63 -14.08
N ASN A 23 5.22 -3.88 -13.88
CA ASN A 23 5.78 -4.88 -12.94
C ASN A 23 5.65 -6.36 -13.33
N GLY A 24 5.15 -6.68 -14.52
CA GLY A 24 5.20 -8.05 -15.07
C GLY A 24 4.28 -9.07 -14.39
N MET A 25 3.28 -8.61 -13.63
CA MET A 25 2.24 -9.47 -13.08
C MET A 25 1.27 -9.95 -14.17
N SER A 26 0.50 -11.01 -13.87
CA SER A 26 -0.52 -11.55 -14.75
C SER A 26 -1.60 -10.53 -15.11
N SER A 27 -2.25 -10.72 -16.26
CA SER A 27 -3.41 -9.91 -16.68
C SER A 27 -4.54 -9.91 -15.65
N ASP A 28 -4.70 -11.03 -14.94
CA ASP A 28 -5.70 -11.17 -13.89
C ASP A 28 -5.36 -10.30 -12.69
N CYS A 29 -4.09 -10.26 -12.30
CA CYS A 29 -3.62 -9.36 -11.24
C CYS A 29 -3.76 -7.89 -11.63
N VAL A 30 -3.40 -7.53 -12.87
CA VAL A 30 -3.61 -6.17 -13.43
C VAL A 30 -5.08 -5.77 -13.31
N LYS A 31 -6.00 -6.65 -13.72
CA LYS A 31 -7.45 -6.41 -13.63
C LYS A 31 -7.92 -6.24 -12.19
N ARG A 32 -7.51 -7.14 -11.26
CA ARG A 32 -7.90 -7.04 -9.84
C ARG A 32 -7.38 -5.77 -9.19
N CYS A 33 -6.14 -5.36 -9.49
CA CYS A 33 -5.57 -4.09 -9.01
C CYS A 33 -6.37 -2.89 -9.52
N ALA A 34 -6.70 -2.87 -10.82
CA ALA A 34 -7.53 -1.84 -11.42
C ALA A 34 -8.93 -1.77 -10.77
N GLU A 35 -9.57 -2.91 -10.50
CA GLU A 35 -10.87 -2.98 -9.82
C GLU A 35 -10.81 -2.41 -8.40
N HIS A 36 -9.78 -2.75 -7.62
CA HIS A 36 -9.61 -2.28 -6.26
C HIS A 36 -9.37 -0.77 -6.19
N ILE A 37 -8.45 -0.21 -6.98
CA ILE A 37 -8.20 1.25 -6.93
C ILE A 37 -9.38 2.06 -7.48
N ASN A 38 -10.16 1.49 -8.40
CA ASN A 38 -11.43 2.08 -8.84
C ASN A 38 -12.49 2.04 -7.75
N LEU A 39 -12.61 0.94 -6.99
CA LEU A 39 -13.50 0.85 -5.83
C LEU A 39 -13.14 1.91 -4.80
N VAL A 40 -11.85 2.09 -4.51
CA VAL A 40 -11.36 3.14 -3.61
C VAL A 40 -11.75 4.52 -4.13
N SER A 41 -11.46 4.79 -5.39
CA SER A 41 -11.76 6.06 -6.07
C SER A 41 -13.25 6.35 -6.22
N LYS A 42 -14.15 5.40 -5.93
CA LYS A 42 -15.60 5.59 -6.00
C LYS A 42 -16.22 5.66 -4.60
N THR A 43 -15.85 4.74 -3.72
CA THR A 43 -16.64 4.44 -2.51
C THR A 43 -15.89 4.59 -1.20
N LYS A 44 -14.55 4.63 -1.21
CA LYS A 44 -13.74 4.62 0.01
C LYS A 44 -13.06 5.95 0.26
N THR A 45 -12.50 6.08 1.46
CA THR A 45 -11.61 7.17 1.84
C THR A 45 -10.17 6.67 1.84
N LEU A 46 -9.27 7.35 1.14
CA LEU A 46 -7.85 7.03 1.12
C LEU A 46 -7.14 7.65 2.33
N ALA A 47 -6.43 6.86 3.13
CA ALA A 47 -5.52 7.34 4.14
C ALA A 47 -4.14 7.59 3.53
N VAL A 48 -3.63 8.81 3.71
CA VAL A 48 -2.27 9.23 3.30
C VAL A 48 -1.59 9.93 4.46
N ASP A 49 -0.26 9.98 4.45
CA ASP A 49 0.48 10.74 5.44
C ASP A 49 0.35 12.26 5.19
N GLU A 50 0.41 13.04 6.27
CA GLU A 50 0.32 14.51 6.18
C GLU A 50 1.53 15.15 5.47
N ALA A 51 2.70 14.49 5.49
CA ALA A 51 3.96 14.97 4.94
C ALA A 51 4.12 14.70 3.42
N TRP A 52 3.09 14.15 2.78
CA TRP A 52 3.05 13.78 1.36
C TRP A 52 4.06 12.69 0.95
N GLU A 53 4.60 11.90 1.86
CA GLU A 53 5.57 10.85 1.52
C GLU A 53 4.96 9.79 0.58
N ILE A 54 3.74 9.32 0.86
CA ILE A 54 2.99 8.37 0.01
C ILE A 54 2.64 9.02 -1.33
N VAL A 55 2.10 10.23 -1.32
CA VAL A 55 1.68 10.91 -2.55
C VAL A 55 2.87 11.22 -3.46
N LYS A 56 4.02 11.63 -2.89
CA LYS A 56 5.26 11.83 -3.64
C LYS A 56 5.78 10.53 -4.25
N GLU A 57 5.59 9.40 -3.57
CA GLU A 57 5.93 8.10 -4.16
C GLU A 57 5.02 7.78 -5.35
N TYR A 58 3.71 7.98 -5.22
CA TYR A 58 2.79 7.83 -6.37
C TYR A 58 3.23 8.71 -7.55
N MET A 59 3.56 9.97 -7.30
CA MET A 59 4.03 10.92 -8.33
C MET A 59 5.35 10.50 -8.98
N ARG A 60 6.22 9.76 -8.27
CA ARG A 60 7.47 9.24 -8.82
C ARG A 60 7.23 8.07 -9.79
N HIS A 61 6.23 7.23 -9.49
CA HIS A 61 6.02 5.99 -10.22
C HIS A 61 4.93 6.05 -11.29
N LEU A 62 3.98 6.97 -11.16
CA LEU A 62 2.80 7.11 -12.03
C LEU A 62 2.88 8.42 -12.81
N LYS A 63 2.21 8.50 -13.96
CA LYS A 63 2.26 9.67 -14.86
C LYS A 63 0.88 10.32 -14.94
N GLN A 64 0.81 11.65 -14.89
CA GLN A 64 -0.47 12.37 -15.01
C GLN A 64 -0.83 12.74 -16.45
N GLU A 65 0.13 12.60 -17.38
CA GLU A 65 0.07 13.12 -18.75
C GLU A 65 0.13 11.99 -19.79
N GLY A 66 -0.31 12.28 -21.01
CA GLY A 66 -0.31 11.32 -22.13
C GLY A 66 -1.62 10.53 -22.23
N GLN A 67 -1.51 9.20 -22.42
CA GLN A 67 -2.63 8.27 -22.35
C GLN A 67 -2.60 7.54 -21.00
N PRO A 68 -3.20 8.11 -19.94
CA PRO A 68 -3.08 7.59 -18.59
C PRO A 68 -3.75 6.21 -18.46
N GLY A 69 -3.04 5.26 -17.84
CA GLY A 69 -3.62 3.99 -17.40
C GLY A 69 -4.50 4.16 -16.15
N VAL A 70 -5.01 3.05 -15.60
CA VAL A 70 -5.91 3.09 -14.44
C VAL A 70 -5.21 3.61 -13.18
N GLY A 71 -3.95 3.24 -12.96
CA GLY A 71 -3.13 3.76 -11.86
C GLY A 71 -2.80 5.24 -12.02
N ASP A 72 -2.58 5.70 -13.26
CA ASP A 72 -2.35 7.12 -13.56
C ASP A 72 -3.60 7.96 -13.27
N ALA A 73 -4.78 7.46 -13.65
CA ALA A 73 -6.06 8.05 -13.31
C ALA A 73 -6.30 8.08 -11.79
N PHE A 74 -5.86 7.04 -11.06
CA PHE A 74 -5.89 7.01 -9.60
C PHE A 74 -5.04 8.14 -9.00
N LEU A 75 -3.79 8.34 -9.45
CA LEU A 75 -2.97 9.47 -8.99
C LEU A 75 -3.66 10.82 -9.25
N LYS A 76 -4.23 11.01 -10.44
CA LYS A 76 -4.99 12.24 -10.75
C LYS A 76 -6.17 12.43 -9.78
N TRP A 77 -6.90 11.37 -9.47
CA TRP A 77 -7.99 11.40 -8.49
C TRP A 77 -7.48 11.76 -7.08
N VAL A 78 -6.36 11.18 -6.64
CA VAL A 78 -5.74 11.47 -5.33
C VAL A 78 -5.38 12.95 -5.25
N LEU A 79 -4.67 13.49 -6.23
CA LEU A 79 -4.24 14.90 -6.23
C LEU A 79 -5.43 15.86 -6.29
N THR A 80 -6.49 15.51 -7.03
CA THR A 80 -7.73 16.31 -7.09
C THR A 80 -8.47 16.32 -5.75
N ASN A 81 -8.44 15.20 -5.01
CA ASN A 81 -9.23 15.01 -3.79
C ASN A 81 -8.42 15.14 -2.49
N HIS A 82 -7.12 15.41 -2.56
CA HIS A 82 -6.22 15.39 -1.41
C HIS A 82 -6.66 16.31 -0.26
N ALA A 83 -7.30 17.44 -0.58
CA ALA A 83 -7.85 18.38 0.42
C ALA A 83 -9.30 18.05 0.86
N ASN A 84 -9.96 17.06 0.24
CA ASN A 84 -11.34 16.69 0.52
C ASN A 84 -11.40 15.62 1.64
N PRO A 85 -11.83 15.96 2.87
CA PRO A 85 -11.82 15.04 4.01
C PRO A 85 -12.79 13.87 3.87
N LYS A 86 -13.75 13.93 2.92
CA LYS A 86 -14.64 12.80 2.62
C LYS A 86 -14.01 11.75 1.71
N ARG A 87 -12.83 12.04 1.14
CA ARG A 87 -12.19 11.24 0.09
C ARG A 87 -10.75 10.89 0.45
N CYS A 88 -10.04 11.80 1.12
CA CYS A 88 -8.72 11.57 1.66
C CYS A 88 -8.68 11.97 3.13
N VAL A 89 -8.16 11.09 3.99
CA VAL A 89 -7.84 11.41 5.37
C VAL A 89 -6.32 11.52 5.52
N LYS A 90 -5.88 12.63 6.10
CA LYS A 90 -4.47 12.88 6.37
C LYS A 90 -4.13 12.32 7.75
N VAL A 91 -3.07 11.53 7.81
CA VAL A 91 -2.62 10.85 9.03
C VAL A 91 -1.24 11.38 9.40
N VAL A 92 -1.08 11.79 10.64
CA VAL A 92 0.22 12.24 11.15
C VAL A 92 1.05 11.00 11.50
N ILE A 93 2.18 10.85 10.82
CA ILE A 93 3.25 9.90 11.18
C ILE A 93 4.54 10.69 11.40
N ARG A 94 5.37 10.26 12.34
CA ARG A 94 6.55 11.00 12.78
C ARG A 94 7.78 10.17 12.53
N ARG A 95 8.73 10.72 11.76
CA ARG A 95 10.02 10.07 11.54
C ARG A 95 10.74 9.82 12.87
N CYS A 96 11.45 8.69 12.94
CA CYS A 96 12.21 8.27 14.10
C CYS A 96 13.64 7.90 13.69
N GLU A 97 14.63 8.67 14.12
CA GLU A 97 16.05 8.39 13.83
C GLU A 97 16.66 7.41 14.84
N ALA A 98 15.96 7.13 15.95
CA ALA A 98 16.50 6.41 17.11
C ALA A 98 16.64 4.89 16.90
N ARG A 99 16.10 4.32 15.81
CA ARG A 99 16.10 2.87 15.56
C ARG A 99 17.22 2.41 14.62
N GLY A 100 18.14 3.30 14.26
CA GLY A 100 19.28 2.98 13.38
C GLY A 100 18.90 2.74 11.91
N ASP A 101 17.63 2.94 11.57
CA ASP A 101 17.09 2.86 10.22
C ASP A 101 16.93 4.28 9.65
N PRO A 102 17.46 4.58 8.45
CA PRO A 102 17.36 5.90 7.83
C PRO A 102 15.91 6.34 7.55
N VAL A 103 14.94 5.40 7.49
CA VAL A 103 13.53 5.70 7.28
C VAL A 103 12.68 4.87 8.25
N ASP A 104 12.47 5.38 9.47
CA ASP A 104 11.57 4.79 10.45
C ASP A 104 10.51 5.77 10.95
N TYR A 105 9.45 5.26 11.57
CA TYR A 105 8.35 6.05 12.13
C TYR A 105 8.04 5.64 13.56
N ARG A 106 7.68 6.61 14.42
CA ARG A 106 7.23 6.32 15.79
C ARG A 106 5.98 5.44 15.80
N GLU A 107 5.14 5.59 14.78
CA GLU A 107 3.91 4.84 14.60
C GLU A 107 4.14 3.51 13.86
N PHE A 108 5.35 3.16 13.46
CA PHE A 108 5.64 1.80 12.98
C PHE A 108 5.60 0.81 14.17
N PRO A 109 4.96 -0.36 14.06
CA PRO A 109 4.85 -1.31 15.17
C PRO A 109 6.21 -1.81 15.66
N ASP A 110 6.37 -1.88 16.97
CA ASP A 110 7.54 -2.48 17.60
C ASP A 110 7.32 -3.99 17.73
N HIS A 111 7.86 -4.76 16.78
CA HIS A 111 7.65 -6.20 16.70
C HIS A 111 8.87 -6.90 16.11
N GLU A 112 9.37 -7.94 16.77
CA GLU A 112 10.59 -8.67 16.35
C GLU A 112 10.45 -9.25 14.94
N GLY A 113 9.27 -9.78 14.60
CA GLY A 113 8.96 -10.32 13.28
C GLY A 113 8.80 -9.27 12.17
N LEU A 114 9.05 -7.99 12.46
CA LEU A 114 9.17 -6.90 11.49
C LEU A 114 10.62 -6.39 11.37
N ALA A 115 11.58 -7.06 11.99
CA ALA A 115 12.99 -6.80 11.75
C ALA A 115 13.32 -7.00 10.26
N GLY A 116 14.02 -6.03 9.66
CA GLY A 116 14.35 -6.06 8.24
C GLY A 116 13.20 -5.71 7.29
N PHE A 117 12.07 -5.19 7.80
CA PHE A 117 11.00 -4.63 6.95
C PHE A 117 11.55 -3.54 6.03
N ASP A 118 11.08 -3.47 4.78
CA ASP A 118 11.57 -2.49 3.81
C ASP A 118 11.34 -1.05 4.32
N PRO A 119 12.41 -0.25 4.52
CA PRO A 119 12.29 1.11 5.05
C PRO A 119 11.37 2.01 4.23
N SER A 120 11.32 1.82 2.91
CA SER A 120 10.45 2.63 2.05
C SER A 120 8.96 2.31 2.27
N ASP A 121 8.62 1.08 2.61
CA ASP A 121 7.24 0.62 2.82
C ASP A 121 6.72 0.91 4.23
N LYS A 122 7.60 1.19 5.20
CA LYS A 122 7.21 1.48 6.59
C LYS A 122 6.17 2.59 6.72
N LYS A 123 6.15 3.56 5.79
CA LYS A 123 5.18 4.66 5.78
C LYS A 123 3.73 4.18 5.66
N PHE A 124 3.46 3.14 4.87
CA PHE A 124 2.11 2.61 4.69
C PHE A 124 1.61 1.93 5.96
N VAL A 125 2.49 1.15 6.60
CA VAL A 125 2.23 0.51 7.89
C VAL A 125 2.03 1.56 8.98
N ALA A 126 2.89 2.59 9.03
CA ALA A 126 2.77 3.67 10.00
C ALA A 126 1.44 4.43 9.86
N VAL A 127 1.00 4.74 8.63
CA VAL A 127 -0.30 5.40 8.39
C VAL A 127 -1.47 4.54 8.88
N SER A 128 -1.44 3.23 8.62
CA SER A 128 -2.46 2.32 9.14
C SER A 128 -2.41 2.25 10.67
N ASN A 129 -1.23 2.03 11.22
CA ASN A 129 -1.01 1.78 12.64
C ASN A 129 -1.28 3.01 13.52
N ALA A 130 -1.08 4.22 13.00
CA ALA A 130 -1.36 5.48 13.68
C ALA A 130 -2.86 5.72 13.93
N ARG A 131 -3.74 5.03 13.20
CA ARG A 131 -5.19 5.19 13.34
C ARG A 131 -5.79 4.12 14.25
N ARG A 132 -6.84 4.50 14.99
CA ARG A 132 -7.59 3.59 15.88
C ARG A 132 -8.31 2.48 15.12
N ASP A 133 -8.80 2.78 13.91
CA ASP A 133 -9.54 1.84 13.06
C ASP A 133 -8.64 0.95 12.20
N LYS A 134 -7.30 1.13 12.25
CA LYS A 134 -6.29 0.30 11.56
C LYS A 134 -6.69 -0.03 10.11
N PRO A 135 -6.82 0.99 9.24
CA PRO A 135 -7.30 0.78 7.87
C PRO A 135 -6.47 -0.27 7.14
N ASP A 136 -7.15 -1.03 6.28
CA ASP A 136 -6.48 -2.07 5.49
C ASP A 136 -5.44 -1.49 4.57
N ILE A 137 -4.33 -2.20 4.43
CA ILE A 137 -3.30 -1.88 3.44
C ILE A 137 -3.53 -2.77 2.21
N LEU A 138 -3.89 -2.16 1.08
CA LEU A 138 -3.95 -2.87 -0.19
C LEU A 138 -2.54 -3.04 -0.74
N GLN A 139 -2.19 -4.27 -1.10
CA GLN A 139 -0.86 -4.64 -1.57
C GLN A 139 -0.98 -5.47 -2.87
N GLY A 140 -0.21 -5.09 -3.89
CA GLY A 140 -0.34 -5.61 -5.26
C GLY A 140 0.66 -6.71 -5.62
N SER A 141 1.97 -6.42 -5.58
CA SER A 141 2.98 -7.26 -6.24
C SER A 141 4.27 -7.54 -5.47
N ASP A 142 4.51 -6.96 -4.30
CA ASP A 142 5.70 -7.30 -3.51
C ASP A 142 5.43 -8.51 -2.59
N SER A 143 6.02 -9.65 -2.95
CA SER A 143 5.90 -10.92 -2.23
C SER A 143 6.56 -10.92 -0.85
N LYS A 144 7.51 -10.02 -0.55
CA LYS A 144 8.15 -9.95 0.77
C LYS A 144 7.15 -9.65 1.88
N TRP A 145 6.10 -8.91 1.58
CA TRP A 145 5.01 -8.62 2.51
C TRP A 145 4.32 -9.88 3.06
N LEU A 146 4.37 -11.02 2.36
CA LEU A 146 3.85 -12.29 2.86
C LEU A 146 4.62 -12.78 4.10
N GLU A 147 5.92 -12.49 4.20
CA GLU A 147 6.76 -12.87 5.35
C GLU A 147 6.40 -12.06 6.60
N TRP A 148 6.06 -10.79 6.42
CA TRP A 148 5.70 -9.87 7.50
C TRP A 148 4.21 -9.89 7.85
N CYS A 149 3.34 -10.48 7.03
CA CYS A 149 1.89 -10.35 7.18
C CYS A 149 1.37 -10.91 8.51
N LYS A 150 1.99 -11.97 9.03
CA LYS A 150 1.66 -12.54 10.34
C LYS A 150 1.97 -11.55 11.47
N SER A 151 3.20 -11.04 11.50
CA SER A 151 3.67 -10.05 12.49
C SER A 151 2.86 -8.75 12.45
N LEU A 152 2.53 -8.27 11.25
CA LEU A 152 1.65 -7.10 11.08
C LEU A 152 0.26 -7.36 11.67
N ARG A 153 -0.29 -8.56 11.45
CA ARG A 153 -1.61 -8.95 11.97
C ARG A 153 -1.62 -9.06 13.50
N GLU A 154 -0.53 -9.55 14.10
CA GLU A 154 -0.34 -9.58 15.56
C GLU A 154 -0.34 -8.15 16.15
N CYS A 155 0.13 -7.17 15.37
CA CYS A 155 0.05 -5.74 15.70
C CYS A 155 -1.31 -5.08 15.37
N GLY A 156 -2.29 -5.85 14.87
CA GLY A 156 -3.60 -5.36 14.45
C GLY A 156 -3.61 -4.64 13.09
N VAL A 157 -2.53 -4.67 12.32
CA VAL A 157 -2.45 -4.13 10.96
C VAL A 157 -2.80 -5.24 9.97
N ARG A 158 -3.88 -5.05 9.20
CA ARG A 158 -4.31 -6.02 8.19
C ARG A 158 -3.82 -5.60 6.81
N VAL A 159 -3.09 -6.51 6.16
CA VAL A 159 -2.70 -6.40 4.75
C VAL A 159 -3.66 -7.22 3.91
N LEU A 160 -4.16 -6.63 2.83
CA LEU A 160 -5.01 -7.27 1.84
C LEU A 160 -4.24 -7.40 0.54
N PHE A 161 -3.83 -8.63 0.24
CA PHE A 161 -3.12 -8.98 -0.98
C PHE A 161 -4.12 -9.08 -2.14
N VAL A 162 -4.05 -8.16 -3.09
CA VAL A 162 -4.96 -8.11 -4.25
C VAL A 162 -4.76 -9.32 -5.17
N CYS A 163 -3.53 -9.83 -5.24
CA CYS A 163 -3.10 -10.95 -6.08
C CYS A 163 -2.38 -12.02 -5.26
N GLU A 164 -2.96 -12.44 -4.13
CA GLU A 164 -2.30 -13.32 -3.17
C GLU A 164 -1.75 -14.63 -3.78
N ASP A 165 -2.51 -15.27 -4.66
CA ASP A 165 -2.10 -16.53 -5.30
C ASP A 165 -0.78 -16.37 -6.08
N GLU A 166 -0.70 -15.33 -6.91
CA GLU A 166 0.49 -15.04 -7.72
C GLU A 166 1.69 -14.61 -6.85
N LEU A 167 1.44 -13.84 -5.78
CA LEU A 167 2.48 -13.48 -4.81
C LEU A 167 3.10 -14.72 -4.14
N ARG A 168 2.26 -15.71 -3.80
CA ARG A 168 2.70 -16.98 -3.20
C ARG A 168 3.52 -17.80 -4.19
N GLU A 169 3.14 -17.83 -5.45
CA GLU A 169 3.93 -18.48 -6.51
C GLU A 169 5.31 -17.83 -6.69
N VAL A 170 5.36 -16.50 -6.75
CA VAL A 170 6.63 -15.75 -6.84
C VAL A 170 7.52 -16.02 -5.62
N ALA A 171 6.95 -16.04 -4.42
CA ALA A 171 7.70 -16.35 -3.19
C ALA A 171 8.25 -17.80 -3.21
N ALA A 172 7.43 -18.78 -3.63
CA ALA A 172 7.84 -20.17 -3.74
C ALA A 172 8.93 -20.38 -4.80
N GLY A 173 8.88 -19.64 -5.91
CA GLY A 173 9.92 -19.64 -6.95
C GLY A 173 11.28 -19.14 -6.43
N LYS A 174 11.28 -18.07 -5.62
CA LYS A 174 12.50 -17.53 -4.99
C LYS A 174 13.13 -18.52 -4.00
N ALA A 175 12.32 -19.23 -3.23
CA ALA A 175 12.80 -20.21 -2.24
C ALA A 175 13.45 -21.45 -2.87
N LYS A 176 13.09 -21.80 -4.12
CA LYS A 176 13.67 -22.94 -4.86
C LYS A 176 14.98 -22.59 -5.60
N GLY A 177 15.27 -21.31 -5.76
CA GLY A 177 16.46 -20.81 -6.46
C GLY A 177 17.61 -20.40 -5.54
N GLN A 178 17.51 -20.65 -4.23
CA GLN A 178 18.56 -20.44 -3.23
C GLN A 178 19.19 -21.76 -2.80
#